data_AF-A0A8T3XT72-F1
#
_entry.id   AF-A0A8T3XT72-F1
#
_cell.length_a   1.000
_cell.length_b   1.000
_cell.length_c   1.000
_cell.angle_alpha   90.00
_cell.angle_beta   90.00
_cell.angle_gamma   90.00
#
_symmetry.space_group_name_H-M   'P 1'
#
loop_
_entity.id
_entity.type
_entity.pdbx_description
1 polymer ?
#
loop_
_entity_poly.entity_id
_entity_poly.type
_entity_poly.pdbx_seq_one_letter_code
_entity_poly.pdbx_strand_id
1 'polypeptide(L)'
;MWVEKYRPTKLADLVNQKDIVGSLSVLLKNPQEMPHFLFSGSAGIGKTTAAICISHEILGEHWRDFTLELNASDERGINMVRERVKKFSRFAGLDTEIPFKIIILDEA
;
A
#
# COMPACT_ATOMS: atom_id res chain seq x y z
N MET A 1 16.47 -6.37 12.11
CA MET A 1 16.51 -4.93 12.47
C MET A 1 15.20 -4.59 13.18
N TRP A 2 15.20 -3.84 14.28
CA TRP A 2 13.97 -3.56 15.06
C TRP A 2 12.93 -2.76 14.28
N VAL A 3 13.37 -1.90 13.36
CA VAL A 3 12.51 -1.05 12.53
C VAL A 3 11.47 -1.87 11.75
N GLU A 4 11.88 -2.98 11.14
CA GLU A 4 10.97 -3.90 10.44
C GLU A 4 10.12 -4.74 11.39
N LYS A 5 10.70 -5.16 12.52
CA LYS A 5 10.00 -5.98 13.52
C LYS A 5 8.82 -5.24 14.15
N TYR A 6 8.95 -3.92 14.34
CA TYR A 6 7.93 -3.07 14.97
C TYR A 6 7.25 -2.15 13.95
N ARG A 7 7.38 -2.42 12.64
CA ARG A 7 6.66 -1.67 11.62
C ARG A 7 5.15 -1.82 11.85
N PRO A 8 4.40 -0.73 12.02
CA PRO A 8 2.95 -0.77 12.15
C PRO A 8 2.26 -1.57 11.03
N THR A 9 1.26 -2.36 11.40
CA THR A 9 0.42 -3.11 10.44
C THR A 9 -1.02 -2.58 10.38
N LYS A 10 -1.41 -1.73 11.33
CA LYS A 10 -2.71 -1.05 11.37
C LYS A 10 -2.50 0.46 11.32
N LEU A 11 -3.43 1.18 10.69
CA LEU A 11 -3.36 2.65 10.65
C LEU A 11 -3.41 3.27 12.05
N ALA A 12 -4.13 2.64 12.99
CA ALA A 12 -4.23 3.11 14.37
C ALA A 12 -2.87 3.11 15.12
N ASP A 13 -1.91 2.31 14.67
CA ASP A 13 -0.58 2.20 15.26
C ASP A 13 0.39 3.27 14.71
N LEU A 14 -0.02 4.06 13.71
CA LEU A 14 0.77 5.20 13.21
C LEU A 14 0.73 6.36 14.20
N VAL A 15 1.89 6.65 14.78
CA VAL A 15 2.06 7.77 15.70
C VAL A 15 2.32 9.07 14.94
N ASN A 16 1.82 10.18 15.47
CA ASN A 16 2.08 11.54 14.98
C ASN A 16 1.52 11.87 13.57
N GLN A 17 0.50 11.16 13.10
CA GLN A 17 -0.18 11.40 11.82
C GLN A 17 -1.71 11.45 11.97
N LYS A 18 -2.22 12.06 13.06
CA LYS A 18 -3.64 11.95 13.46
C LYS A 18 -4.63 12.37 12.36
N ASP A 19 -4.38 13.48 11.68
CA ASP A 19 -5.28 14.00 10.64
C ASP A 19 -5.31 13.09 9.41
N ILE A 20 -4.13 12.57 9.01
CA ILE A 20 -3.99 11.64 7.89
C ILE A 20 -4.68 10.32 8.24
N VAL A 21 -4.41 9.78 9.43
CA VAL A 21 -5.05 8.55 9.92
C VAL A 21 -6.58 8.72 9.94
N GLY A 22 -7.09 9.83 10.47
CA GLY A 22 -8.53 10.11 10.48
C GLY A 22 -9.14 10.16 9.09
N SER A 23 -8.48 10.83 8.14
CA SER A 23 -8.94 10.92 6.74
C SER A 23 -8.95 9.55 6.06
N LEU A 24 -7.87 8.77 6.21
CA LEU A 24 -7.76 7.43 5.65
C LEU A 24 -8.76 6.46 6.28
N SER A 25 -9.01 6.54 7.58
CA SER A 25 -10.02 5.72 8.27
C SER A 25 -11.44 5.97 7.76
N VAL A 26 -11.75 7.19 7.29
CA VAL A 26 -13.05 7.47 6.65
C VAL A 26 -13.12 6.81 5.27
N LEU A 27 -12.07 6.92 4.46
CA LEU A 27 -12.01 6.31 3.12
C LEU A 27 -12.07 4.77 3.18
N LEU A 28 -11.47 4.17 4.20
CA LEU A 28 -11.52 2.71 4.40
C LEU A 28 -12.93 2.16 4.63
N LYS A 29 -13.92 2.99 5.03
CA LYS A 29 -15.31 2.55 5.16
C LYS A 29 -15.95 2.19 3.82
N ASN A 30 -15.51 2.85 2.75
CA ASN A 30 -15.97 2.62 1.38
C ASN A 30 -14.78 2.37 0.45
N PRO A 31 -14.16 1.16 0.49
CA PRO A 31 -12.97 0.90 -0.31
C PRO A 31 -13.15 1.15 -1.81
N GLN A 32 -14.35 0.92 -2.36
CA GLN A 32 -14.64 1.13 -3.78
C GLN A 32 -14.49 2.60 -4.25
N GLU A 33 -14.54 3.56 -3.33
CA GLU A 33 -14.37 4.99 -3.61
C GLU A 33 -12.92 5.46 -3.38
N MET A 34 -12.00 4.55 -3.07
CA MET A 34 -10.62 4.90 -2.74
C MET A 34 -9.90 5.50 -3.95
N PRO A 35 -9.35 6.72 -3.83
CA PRO A 35 -8.52 7.30 -4.87
C PRO A 35 -7.12 6.67 -4.89
N HIS A 36 -6.34 7.01 -5.90
CA HIS A 36 -4.89 6.81 -5.85
C HIS A 36 -4.26 7.79 -4.88
N PHE A 37 -3.29 7.33 -4.08
CA PHE A 37 -2.60 8.15 -3.09
C PHE A 37 -1.20 8.53 -3.54
N LEU A 38 -0.78 9.73 -3.14
CA LEU A 38 0.59 10.19 -3.17
C LEU A 38 0.99 10.59 -1.75
N PHE A 39 1.81 9.77 -1.09
CA PHE A 39 2.37 10.11 0.22
C PHE A 39 3.69 10.84 0.04
N SER A 40 3.79 12.06 0.56
CA SER A 40 4.98 12.90 0.46
C SER A 40 5.41 13.44 1.82
N GLY A 41 6.71 13.73 1.96
CA GLY A 41 7.33 14.26 3.18
C GLY A 41 8.69 13.63 3.48
N SER A 42 9.32 14.05 4.58
CA SER A 42 10.68 13.64 4.98
C SER A 42 10.84 12.12 5.19
N ALA A 43 12.08 11.64 5.20
CA ALA A 43 12.38 10.24 5.50
C ALA A 43 11.93 9.86 6.92
N GLY A 44 11.47 8.63 7.11
CA GLY A 44 11.13 8.09 8.43
C GLY A 44 9.79 8.54 9.05
N ILE A 45 8.93 9.27 8.33
CA ILE A 45 7.64 9.76 8.86
C ILE A 45 6.46 8.77 8.71
N GLY A 46 6.71 7.55 8.20
CA GLY A 46 5.69 6.51 8.06
C GLY A 46 4.93 6.47 6.73
N LYS A 47 5.47 7.05 5.64
CA LYS A 47 4.83 7.06 4.31
C LYS A 47 4.57 5.66 3.75
N THR A 48 5.63 4.87 3.60
CA THR A 48 5.56 3.47 3.14
C THR A 48 4.72 2.64 4.10
N THR A 49 4.91 2.84 5.40
CA THR A 49 4.13 2.17 6.45
C THR A 49 2.63 2.44 6.31
N ALA A 50 2.21 3.67 6.00
CA ALA A 50 0.81 4.00 5.80
C ALA A 50 0.22 3.27 4.59
N ALA A 51 0.94 3.21 3.47
CA ALA A 51 0.51 2.44 2.30
C ALA A 51 0.33 0.95 2.61
N ILE A 52 1.26 0.37 3.38
CA ILE A 52 1.19 -1.03 3.82
C ILE A 52 0.02 -1.26 4.78
N CYS A 53 -0.21 -0.36 5.74
CA CYS A 53 -1.35 -0.46 6.65
C CYS A 53 -2.68 -0.43 5.88
N ILE A 54 -2.83 0.45 4.90
CA ILE A 54 -4.02 0.50 4.03
C ILE A 54 -4.21 -0.85 3.31
N SER A 55 -3.13 -1.43 2.80
CA SER A 55 -3.18 -2.75 2.15
C SER A 55 -3.66 -3.85 3.11
N HIS A 56 -3.14 -3.88 4.33
CA HIS A 56 -3.60 -4.82 5.36
C HIS A 56 -5.09 -4.65 5.69
N GLU A 57 -5.57 -3.42 5.85
CA GLU A 57 -6.95 -3.14 6.25
C GLU A 57 -7.97 -3.52 5.15
N ILE A 58 -7.61 -3.38 3.87
CA ILE A 58 -8.52 -3.69 2.74
C ILE A 58 -8.47 -5.16 2.35
N LEU A 59 -7.27 -5.73 2.31
CA LEU A 59 -7.03 -7.06 1.74
C LEU A 59 -6.99 -8.16 2.81
N GLY A 60 -6.90 -7.78 4.09
CA GLY A 60 -6.89 -8.72 5.21
C GLY A 60 -5.78 -9.77 5.08
N GLU A 61 -6.17 -11.05 5.17
CA GLU A 61 -5.24 -12.17 5.07
C GLU A 61 -4.59 -12.28 3.68
N HIS A 62 -5.26 -11.78 2.65
CA HIS A 62 -4.82 -11.85 1.25
C HIS A 62 -3.89 -10.70 0.84
N TRP A 63 -3.48 -9.83 1.77
CA TRP A 63 -2.69 -8.64 1.44
C TRP A 63 -1.40 -8.98 0.68
N ARG A 64 -0.73 -10.10 0.98
CA ARG A 64 0.50 -10.52 0.28
C ARG A 64 0.26 -10.93 -1.17
N ASP A 65 -0.89 -11.52 -1.46
CA ASP A 65 -1.19 -12.03 -2.80
C ASP A 65 -1.75 -10.92 -3.71
N PHE A 66 -2.39 -9.90 -3.10
CA PHE A 66 -3.07 -8.82 -3.80
C PHE A 66 -2.40 -7.44 -3.63
N THR A 67 -1.19 -7.41 -3.07
CA THR A 67 -0.32 -6.23 -3.05
C THR A 67 0.97 -6.46 -3.82
N LEU A 68 1.30 -5.55 -4.73
CA LEU A 68 2.59 -5.49 -5.38
C LEU A 68 3.36 -4.28 -4.85
N GLU A 69 4.37 -4.51 -4.02
CA GLU A 69 5.33 -3.50 -3.59
C GLU A 69 6.53 -3.49 -4.56
N LEU A 70 6.82 -2.34 -5.14
CA LEU A 70 7.97 -2.11 -6.01
C LEU A 70 8.74 -0.92 -5.44
N ASN A 71 10.04 -1.10 -5.20
CA ASN A 71 10.94 0.03 -4.99
C ASN A 71 11.41 0.53 -6.37
N ALA A 72 11.02 1.75 -6.75
CA ALA A 72 11.31 2.32 -8.05
C ALA A 72 12.81 2.61 -8.26
N SER A 73 13.60 2.76 -7.19
CA SER A 73 15.04 3.02 -7.26
C SER A 73 15.87 1.75 -7.52
N ASP A 74 15.45 0.60 -6.97
CA ASP A 74 16.15 -0.69 -7.08
C ASP A 74 15.78 -1.48 -8.36
N GLU A 75 14.58 -1.26 -8.89
CA GLU A 75 14.10 -1.98 -10.07
C GLU A 75 14.74 -1.45 -11.36
N ARG A 76 15.75 -2.18 -11.84
CA ARG A 76 16.54 -1.92 -13.07
C ARG A 76 15.67 -1.65 -14.31
N GLY A 77 15.28 -0.39 -14.47
CA GLY A 77 14.68 0.19 -15.68
C GLY A 77 13.16 0.30 -15.67
N ILE A 78 12.66 1.46 -16.12
CA ILE A 78 11.23 1.80 -16.24
C ILE A 78 10.39 0.75 -16.98
N ASN A 79 10.99 0.05 -17.94
CA ASN A 79 10.31 -1.00 -18.70
C ASN A 79 10.01 -2.23 -17.83
N MET A 80 10.91 -2.58 -16.89
CA MET A 80 10.68 -3.72 -15.98
C MET A 80 9.51 -3.43 -15.05
N VAL A 81 9.50 -2.23 -14.43
CA VAL A 81 8.41 -1.76 -13.55
C VAL A 81 7.08 -1.80 -14.30
N ARG A 82 7.02 -1.22 -15.51
CA ARG A 82 5.79 -1.22 -16.34
C ARG A 82 5.28 -2.62 -16.64
N GLU A 83 6.17 -3.56 -16.98
CA GLU A 83 5.75 -4.93 -17.29
C GLU A 83 5.30 -5.70 -16.04
N ARG A 84 5.94 -5.51 -14.87
CA ARG A 84 5.48 -6.10 -13.60
C ARG A 84 4.09 -5.58 -13.22
N VAL A 85 3.90 -4.26 -13.25
CA VAL A 85 2.62 -3.60 -12.97
C VAL A 85 1.52 -4.13 -13.90
N LYS A 86 1.77 -4.18 -15.22
CA LYS A 86 0.80 -4.71 -16.20
C LYS A 86 0.45 -6.18 -15.97
N LYS A 87 1.45 -7.02 -15.66
CA LYS A 87 1.22 -8.45 -15.40
C LYS A 87 0.37 -8.64 -14.14
N PHE A 88 0.68 -7.91 -13.08
CA PHE A 88 -0.03 -8.00 -11.82
C PHE A 88 -1.46 -7.49 -11.91
N SER A 89 -1.69 -6.38 -12.63
CA SER A 89 -3.03 -5.80 -12.80
C SER A 89 -3.96 -6.66 -13.65
N ARG A 90 -3.41 -7.46 -14.58
CA ARG A 90 -4.19 -8.37 -15.45
C ARG A 90 -4.71 -9.62 -14.75
N PHE A 91 -4.05 -10.06 -13.68
CA PHE A 91 -4.45 -11.28 -12.98
C PHE A 91 -5.68 -11.01 -12.12
N ALA A 92 -6.90 -11.19 -12.63
CA ALA A 92 -8.09 -11.11 -11.79
C ALA A 92 -8.21 -12.40 -10.97
N GLY A 93 -8.12 -12.29 -9.63
CA GLY A 93 -8.46 -13.39 -8.74
C GLY A 93 -9.95 -13.65 -8.87
N LEU A 94 -10.33 -14.82 -9.42
CA LEU A 94 -11.69 -15.10 -9.87
C LEU A 94 -12.71 -15.37 -8.75
N ASP A 95 -12.35 -15.27 -7.47
CA ASP A 95 -13.22 -15.78 -6.40
C ASP A 95 -12.95 -15.20 -5.00
N THR A 96 -12.39 -13.99 -4.92
CA THR A 96 -12.07 -13.35 -3.64
C THR A 96 -12.98 -12.14 -3.44
N GLU A 97 -13.61 -11.99 -2.27
CA GLU A 97 -14.38 -10.80 -1.83
C GLU A 97 -13.53 -9.50 -1.73
N ILE A 98 -12.38 -9.47 -2.39
CA ILE A 98 -11.41 -8.40 -2.40
C ILE A 98 -11.86 -7.33 -3.41
N PRO A 99 -11.94 -6.05 -3.00
CA PRO A 99 -12.50 -5.00 -3.86
C PRO A 99 -11.57 -4.63 -5.03
N PHE A 100 -10.25 -4.66 -4.84
CA PHE A 100 -9.25 -4.39 -5.87
C PHE A 100 -7.85 -4.80 -5.39
N LYS A 101 -6.90 -4.83 -6.33
CA LYS A 101 -5.47 -5.00 -6.05
C LYS A 101 -4.78 -3.69 -5.73
N ILE A 102 -3.72 -3.75 -4.95
CA ILE A 102 -2.94 -2.58 -4.55
C ILE A 102 -1.53 -2.67 -5.13
N ILE A 103 -1.05 -1.56 -5.67
CA ILE A 103 0.33 -1.43 -6.14
C ILE A 103 0.95 -0.28 -5.35
N ILE A 104 2.03 -0.57 -4.63
CA ILE A 104 2.80 0.40 -3.87
C ILE A 104 4.10 0.65 -4.64
N LEU A 105 4.27 1.87 -5.11
CA LEU A 105 5.50 2.33 -5.74
C LEU A 105 6.26 3.17 -4.71
N ASP A 106 7.27 2.59 -4.07
CA ASP A 106 8.11 3.29 -3.10
C ASP A 106 9.32 3.93 -3.79
N GLU A 107 9.83 5.02 -3.22
CA GLU A 107 10.92 5.85 -3.78
C GLU A 107 10.67 6.31 -5.23
N ALA A 108 9.44 6.78 -5.49
CA ALA A 108 9.01 7.38 -6.76
C ALA A 108 9.48 8.83 -6.95
#